data_AF-A0A959Y1I9-F1
#
_entry.id   AF-A0A959Y1I9-F1
#
_cell.length_a   1.000
_cell.length_b   1.000
_cell.length_c   1.000
_cell.angle_alpha   90.00
_cell.angle_beta   90.00
_cell.angle_gamma   90.00
#
_symmetry.space_group_name_H-M   'P 1'
#
loop_
_entity.id
_entity.type
_entity.pdbx_description
1 polymer ?
#
loop_
_entity_poly.entity_id
_entity_poly.type
_entity_poly.pdbx_seq_one_letter_code
_entity_poly.pdbx_strand_id
1 'polypeptide(L)'
;MSGCTGGYVDPVAVYENVWTGGTWCSAIGGRVYRGSQYPRFDGRYICTDYCSGHFMSILPDGQGGWDDELLLDSGNGWVCIAENVNGELFTCNESSGQVRKITDP
;
A
#
# COMPACT_ATOMS: atom_id res chain seq x y z
N MET A 1 7.79 9.30 -25.19
CA MET A 1 8.48 9.52 -23.90
C MET A 1 9.85 8.87 -24.00
N SER A 2 10.93 9.64 -23.90
CA SER A 2 12.31 9.11 -23.98
C SER A 2 12.67 8.49 -22.63
N GLY A 3 12.49 7.17 -22.50
CA GLY A 3 12.78 6.41 -21.28
C GLY A 3 13.95 5.44 -21.47
N CYS A 4 14.67 5.17 -20.39
CA CYS A 4 15.89 4.36 -20.29
C CYS A 4 15.93 3.12 -21.21
N THR A 5 17.07 2.89 -21.85
CA THR A 5 17.35 1.78 -22.80
C THR A 5 17.54 0.40 -22.13
N GLY A 6 16.97 0.20 -20.94
CA GLY A 6 17.07 -1.05 -20.17
C GLY A 6 15.83 -1.93 -20.33
N GLY A 7 15.96 -3.23 -20.06
CA GLY A 7 14.80 -4.12 -19.94
C GLY A 7 13.89 -3.68 -18.79
N TYR A 8 12.58 -3.73 -19.01
CA TYR A 8 11.59 -3.44 -17.97
C TYR A 8 11.38 -4.67 -17.09
N VAL A 9 11.07 -4.43 -15.82
CA VAL A 9 10.60 -5.46 -14.89
C VAL A 9 9.10 -5.28 -14.75
N ASP A 10 8.36 -6.38 -14.86
CA ASP A 10 6.91 -6.36 -14.68
C ASP A 10 6.54 -5.92 -13.25
N PRO A 11 5.39 -5.25 -13.10
CA PRO A 11 4.92 -4.84 -11.78
C PRO A 11 4.65 -6.05 -10.89
N VAL A 12 4.98 -5.91 -9.60
CA VAL A 12 4.66 -6.93 -8.57
C VAL A 12 3.16 -7.06 -8.36
N ALA A 13 2.44 -5.94 -8.32
CA ALA A 13 0.99 -5.92 -8.13
C ALA A 13 0.33 -4.94 -9.11
N VAL A 14 -0.82 -5.34 -9.63
CA VAL A 14 -1.65 -4.55 -10.55
C VAL A 14 -3.08 -4.65 -10.08
N TYR A 15 -3.71 -3.50 -9.86
CA TYR A 15 -5.11 -3.42 -9.45
C TYR A 15 -5.96 -2.80 -10.56
N GLU A 16 -7.07 -3.46 -10.89
CA GLU A 16 -7.96 -3.01 -11.95
C GLU A 16 -8.62 -1.67 -11.60
N ASN A 17 -8.64 -0.78 -12.59
CA ASN A 17 -9.17 0.55 -12.39
C ASN A 17 -10.71 0.56 -12.47
N VAL A 18 -11.37 1.49 -11.78
CA VAL A 18 -12.82 1.72 -11.86
C VAL A 18 -13.33 1.91 -13.30
N TRP A 19 -12.53 2.48 -14.20
CA TRP A 19 -12.90 2.64 -15.61
C TRP A 19 -12.91 1.32 -16.39
N THR A 20 -12.23 0.28 -15.88
CA THR A 20 -12.16 -1.06 -16.48
C THR A 20 -12.96 -2.10 -15.69
N GLY A 21 -13.80 -1.68 -14.74
CA GLY A 21 -14.64 -2.57 -13.93
C GLY A 21 -14.06 -3.00 -12.58
N GLY A 22 -12.88 -2.51 -12.21
CA GLY A 22 -12.28 -2.71 -10.90
C GLY A 22 -12.77 -1.73 -9.83
N THR A 23 -12.10 -1.71 -8.68
CA THR A 23 -12.45 -0.86 -7.53
C THR A 23 -11.44 0.24 -7.24
N TRP A 24 -10.28 0.22 -7.90
CA TRP A 24 -9.19 1.17 -7.65
C TRP A 24 -9.29 2.37 -8.60
N CYS A 25 -9.04 3.58 -8.11
CA CYS A 25 -9.06 4.78 -8.96
C CYS A 25 -7.71 5.50 -8.98
N SER A 26 -6.97 5.43 -7.87
CA SER A 26 -5.74 6.16 -7.64
C SER A 26 -4.96 5.44 -6.55
N ALA A 27 -4.09 4.54 -6.99
CA ALA A 27 -3.15 3.85 -6.11
C ALA A 27 -2.22 4.88 -5.46
N ILE A 28 -2.27 4.92 -4.14
CA ILE A 28 -1.36 5.67 -3.29
C ILE A 28 -0.22 4.73 -2.88
N GLY A 29 0.99 5.14 -3.25
CA GLY A 29 2.20 4.40 -2.92
C GLY A 29 2.36 4.17 -1.42
N GLY A 30 3.24 3.23 -1.09
CA GLY A 30 3.32 2.61 0.22
C GLY A 30 4.71 2.61 0.84
N ARG A 31 4.83 1.87 1.94
CA ARG A 31 6.10 1.60 2.64
C ARG A 31 6.14 0.15 3.10
N VAL A 32 7.35 -0.41 3.14
CA VAL A 32 7.60 -1.70 3.81
C VAL A 32 7.66 -1.44 5.31
N TYR A 33 6.81 -2.12 6.08
CA TYR A 33 6.81 -2.01 7.54
C TYR A 33 8.10 -2.62 8.12
N ARG A 34 8.78 -1.86 8.98
CA ARG A 34 10.03 -2.25 9.67
C ARG A 34 9.98 -1.98 11.18
N GLY A 35 8.78 -1.68 11.69
CA GLY A 35 8.56 -1.44 13.10
C GLY A 35 8.66 -2.72 13.92
N SER A 36 8.88 -2.56 15.22
CA SER A 36 8.94 -3.70 16.13
C SER A 36 7.62 -3.93 16.86
N GLN A 37 6.65 -3.02 16.77
CA GLN A 37 5.40 -3.13 17.54
C GLN A 37 4.42 -4.16 16.94
N TYR A 38 4.42 -4.34 15.62
CA TYR A 38 3.52 -5.27 14.93
C TYR A 38 4.33 -6.31 14.11
N PRO A 39 4.82 -7.38 14.75
CA PRO A 39 5.65 -8.39 14.07
C PRO A 39 4.99 -9.05 12.86
N ARG A 40 3.65 -9.13 12.83
CA ARG A 40 2.90 -9.70 11.69
C ARG A 40 2.99 -8.85 10.42
N PHE A 41 3.38 -7.59 10.54
CA PHE A 41 3.62 -6.70 9.40
C PHE A 41 5.06 -6.68 8.93
N ASP A 42 6.00 -7.32 9.63
CA ASP A 42 7.41 -7.28 9.26
C ASP A 42 7.63 -7.69 7.80
N GLY A 43 8.32 -6.84 7.04
CA GLY A 43 8.61 -7.06 5.62
C GLY A 43 7.45 -6.82 4.65
N ARG A 44 6.22 -6.59 5.12
CA ARG A 44 5.06 -6.33 4.26
C ARG A 44 5.12 -4.91 3.69
N TYR A 45 4.98 -4.77 2.37
CA TYR A 45 4.71 -3.49 1.73
C TYR A 45 3.23 -3.17 1.85
N ILE A 46 2.90 -2.05 2.51
CA ILE A 46 1.52 -1.60 2.67
C ILE A 46 1.27 -0.40 1.78
N CYS A 47 0.26 -0.47 0.90
CA CYS A 47 -0.23 0.61 0.04
C CYS A 47 -1.73 0.84 0.23
N THR A 48 -2.26 1.93 -0.31
CA THR A 48 -3.70 2.21 -0.26
C THR A 48 -4.23 2.76 -1.58
N ASP A 49 -5.55 2.71 -1.79
CA ASP A 49 -6.23 3.46 -2.85
C ASP A 49 -6.99 4.66 -2.27
N TYR A 50 -7.00 5.78 -2.99
CA TYR A 50 -7.72 6.98 -2.53
C TYR A 50 -9.25 6.81 -2.54
N CYS A 51 -9.83 6.15 -3.55
CA CYS A 51 -11.29 6.10 -3.70
C CYS A 51 -11.94 5.01 -2.86
N SER A 52 -11.38 3.81 -2.88
CA SER A 52 -11.90 2.67 -2.13
C SER A 52 -11.42 2.69 -0.68
N GLY A 53 -10.22 3.19 -0.40
CA GLY A 53 -9.63 3.04 0.93
C GLY A 53 -9.21 1.63 1.25
N HIS A 54 -8.98 0.81 0.23
CA HIS A 54 -8.36 -0.50 0.37
C HIS A 54 -6.91 -0.33 0.81
N PHE A 55 -6.55 -0.87 1.97
CA PHE A 55 -5.18 -1.08 2.38
C PHE A 55 -4.76 -2.49 1.99
N MET A 56 -3.78 -2.59 1.09
CA MET A 56 -3.21 -3.86 0.65
C MET A 56 -1.87 -4.08 1.31
N SER A 57 -1.58 -5.34 1.64
CA SER A 57 -0.25 -5.80 2.02
C SER A 57 0.30 -6.72 0.93
N ILE A 58 1.56 -6.52 0.58
CA ILE A 58 2.29 -7.32 -0.39
C ILE A 58 3.52 -7.90 0.30
N LEU A 59 3.71 -9.20 0.22
CA LEU A 59 4.84 -9.91 0.85
C LEU A 59 5.43 -10.94 -0.12
N PRO A 60 6.77 -11.09 -0.20
CA PRO A 60 7.35 -12.18 -0.98
C PRO A 60 6.89 -13.55 -0.45
N ASP A 61 6.53 -14.46 -1.35
CA ASP A 61 6.12 -15.82 -1.01
C ASP A 61 7.31 -16.76 -0.69
N GLY A 62 8.53 -16.28 -0.91
CA GLY A 62 9.79 -17.04 -0.73
C GLY A 62 10.14 -17.99 -1.88
N GLN A 63 9.31 -18.07 -2.92
CA GLN A 63 9.50 -18.88 -4.14
C GLN A 63 9.74 -18.02 -5.39
N GLY A 64 9.87 -16.71 -5.21
CA GLY A 64 10.09 -15.74 -6.29
C GLY A 64 8.82 -15.05 -6.77
N GLY A 65 7.68 -15.33 -6.14
CA GLY A 65 6.42 -14.63 -6.31
C GLY A 65 6.11 -13.70 -5.13
N TRP A 66 4.87 -13.23 -5.10
CA TRP A 66 4.36 -12.27 -4.13
C TRP A 66 2.91 -12.62 -3.77
N ASP A 67 2.58 -12.48 -2.49
CA ASP A 67 1.24 -12.61 -1.94
C ASP A 67 0.66 -11.23 -1.66
N ASP A 68 -0.55 -11.00 -2.19
CA ASP A 68 -1.35 -9.80 -1.98
C ASP A 68 -2.51 -10.09 -1.01
N GLU A 69 -2.67 -9.26 0.02
CA GLU A 69 -3.72 -9.40 1.04
C GLU A 69 -4.43 -8.06 1.28
N LEU A 70 -5.75 -8.05 1.19
CA LEU A 70 -6.57 -6.90 1.62
C LEU A 70 -6.64 -6.88 3.14
N LEU A 71 -6.01 -5.89 3.76
CA LEU A 71 -5.99 -5.73 5.22
C LEU A 71 -7.23 -5.00 5.73
N LEU A 72 -7.68 -3.99 4.99
CA LEU A 72 -8.75 -3.11 5.42
C LEU A 72 -9.43 -2.45 4.23
N ASP A 73 -10.76 -2.36 4.28
CA ASP A 73 -11.56 -1.43 3.49
C ASP A 73 -12.07 -0.33 4.43
N SER A 74 -11.57 0.89 4.24
CA SER A 74 -11.74 2.00 5.19
C SER A 74 -12.48 3.20 4.61
N GLY A 75 -12.88 3.13 3.34
CA GLY A 75 -13.44 4.27 2.61
C GLY A 75 -12.40 5.32 2.19
N ASN A 76 -12.89 6.34 1.50
CA ASN A 76 -12.04 7.22 0.70
C ASN A 76 -11.16 8.21 1.51
N GLY A 77 -10.21 8.81 0.80
CA GLY A 77 -9.52 10.02 1.22
C GLY A 77 -8.11 9.81 1.76
N TRP A 78 -7.63 8.57 1.89
CA TRP A 78 -6.25 8.29 2.29
C TRP A 78 -5.29 8.66 1.17
N VAL A 79 -4.31 9.51 1.47
CA VAL A 79 -3.40 10.11 0.46
C VAL A 79 -1.92 9.87 0.74
N CYS A 80 -1.60 9.26 1.87
CA CYS A 80 -0.20 9.05 2.28
C CYS A 80 -0.05 7.73 3.04
N ILE A 81 1.13 7.12 2.92
CA ILE A 81 1.67 6.21 3.92
C ILE A 81 3.07 6.72 4.30
N ALA A 82 3.26 6.98 5.59
CA ALA A 82 4.47 7.53 6.17
C ALA A 82 4.99 6.63 7.29
N GLU A 83 6.26 6.80 7.63
CA GLU A 83 6.95 6.01 8.64
C GLU A 83 7.55 6.95 9.69
N ASN A 84 7.53 6.56 10.97
CA ASN A 84 8.26 7.28 12.00
C ASN A 84 9.70 6.74 12.18
N VAL A 85 10.48 7.31 13.10
CA VAL A 85 11.87 6.88 13.37
C VAL A 85 12.01 5.44 13.87
N ASN A 86 10.91 4.82 14.31
CA ASN A 86 10.88 3.45 14.83
C ASN A 86 10.37 2.44 13.80
N GLY A 87 10.13 2.83 12.54
CA GLY A 87 9.61 1.92 11.51
C GLY A 87 8.10 1.71 11.54
N GLU A 88 7.37 2.42 12.41
CA GLU A 88 5.92 2.31 12.52
C GLU A 88 5.21 3.15 11.44
N LEU A 89 4.14 2.60 10.87
CA LEU A 89 3.45 3.23 9.75
C LEU A 89 2.24 4.06 10.18
N PHE A 90 2.03 5.15 9.44
CA PHE A 90 0.94 6.10 9.59
C PHE A 90 0.34 6.43 8.23
N THR A 91 -0.91 6.87 8.21
CA THR A 91 -1.62 7.34 7.02
C THR A 91 -2.31 8.68 7.29
N CYS A 92 -2.55 9.44 6.22
CA CYS A 92 -3.15 10.76 6.25
C CYS A 92 -4.43 10.73 5.40
N ASN A 93 -5.52 11.28 5.92
CA ASN A 93 -6.74 11.48 5.16
C ASN A 93 -6.88 12.96 4.78
N GLU A 94 -7.02 13.26 3.49
CA GLU A 94 -7.10 14.63 2.98
C GLU A 94 -8.40 15.32 3.40
N SER A 95 -9.54 14.63 3.27
CA SER A 95 -10.86 15.22 3.54
C SER A 95 -11.09 15.53 5.02
N SER A 96 -10.63 14.64 5.91
CA SER A 96 -10.81 14.79 7.37
C SER A 96 -9.63 15.49 8.05
N GLY A 97 -8.50 15.68 7.37
CA GLY A 97 -7.27 16.23 7.95
C GLY A 97 -6.63 15.35 9.03
N GLN A 98 -7.02 14.08 9.13
CA GLN A 98 -6.56 13.17 10.18
C GLN A 98 -5.28 12.45 9.79
N VAL A 99 -4.39 12.29 10.77
CA VAL A 99 -3.28 11.33 10.71
C VAL A 99 -3.62 10.17 11.64
N ARG A 100 -3.53 8.94 11.13
CA ARG A 100 -3.80 7.71 11.89
C ARG A 100 -2.62 6.77 11.83
N LYS A 101 -2.41 6.03 12.92
CA LYS A 101 -1.45 4.92 12.96
C LYS A 101 -2.07 3.69 12.31
N ILE A 102 -1.28 2.95 11.53
CA ILE A 102 -1.67 1.64 11.00
C ILE A 102 -1.27 0.58 12.03
N THR A 103 -2.21 -0.26 12.45
CA THR A 103 -2.04 -1.19 13.58
C THR A 103 -2.52 -2.59 13.21
N ASP A 104 -1.86 -3.62 13.74
CA ASP A 104 -2.36 -4.99 13.70
C ASP A 104 -3.49 -5.15 14.75
N PRO A 105 -4.65 -5.77 14.41
CA PRO A 105 -5.75 -6.02 15.34
C PRO A 105 -5.43 -6.95 16.50
#